data_AF-A0A915IB28-F1
#
_entry.id   AF-A0A915IB28-F1
#
_cell.length_a   1.000
_cell.length_b   1.000
_cell.length_c   1.000
_cell.angle_alpha   90.00
_cell.angle_beta   90.00
_cell.angle_gamma   90.00
#
_symmetry.space_group_name_H-M   'P 1'
#
loop_
_entity.id
_entity.type
_entity.pdbx_description
1 polymer ?
#
loop_
_entity_poly.entity_id
_entity_poly.type
_entity_poly.pdbx_seq_one_letter_code
_entity_poly.pdbx_strand_id
1 'polypeptide(L)'
;MAQIRVLTLNKNQFDESVLYRLDKDQILKFVLGPSLMGHDVHLFTNYPAVEEEEVSVFDRSKWRELSWQVNSRHKNDDLDKWAEIACEIAGPFGYYYTCDDSTEHCGSGFFQIAPTLHIGHENVELPLDCIQCQTMLTKCLGPFDEWESRLRVAHESGYNMVHLTPVQTLGQSESSYSLKNQHEFNPLFSPGDKKYNFDDLKKLTTKMKDEWGVLTISDVVYNHTSDDSPWLGEHPECAYNLKNSPHLRPAFLLCRILTQFGRQVAENFYENRGLPALITTEDHLNAMRSILRDEILPPYKFSEFFQLNVDRIKSEFIPKLDNYHDQNSDQSSAGMKSLEILQDKEFRRLNSTIDFDLALRLFAREG
;
A
#
# COMPACT_ATOMS: atom_id res chain seq x y z
N MET A 1 -20.19 -20.81 28.20
CA MET A 1 -21.06 -20.49 27.04
C MET A 1 -20.30 -19.48 26.20
N ALA A 2 -20.15 -19.71 24.90
CA ALA A 2 -19.49 -18.76 24.00
C ALA A 2 -20.24 -17.41 24.01
N GLN A 3 -19.50 -16.31 23.99
CA GLN A 3 -20.09 -14.98 23.96
C GLN A 3 -20.62 -14.67 22.56
N ILE A 4 -21.89 -14.29 22.47
CA ILE A 4 -22.55 -13.97 21.19
C ILE A 4 -22.48 -12.46 20.96
N ARG A 5 -22.05 -12.07 19.76
CA ARG A 5 -21.95 -10.68 19.28
C ARG A 5 -22.89 -10.51 18.10
N VAL A 6 -23.87 -9.62 18.23
CA VAL A 6 -24.94 -9.45 17.24
C VAL A 6 -24.63 -8.28 16.31
N LEU A 7 -24.67 -8.54 15.01
CA LEU A 7 -24.55 -7.53 13.95
C LEU A 7 -25.87 -7.46 13.19
N THR A 8 -26.54 -6.31 13.28
CA THR A 8 -27.83 -6.07 12.61
C THR A 8 -27.62 -5.52 11.22
N LEU A 9 -28.19 -6.18 10.21
CA LEU A 9 -28.12 -5.78 8.80
C LEU A 9 -29.27 -4.84 8.45
N ASN A 10 -29.00 -3.74 7.72
CA ASN A 10 -30.04 -2.85 7.20
C ASN A 10 -29.90 -2.61 5.70
N LYS A 11 -31.01 -2.27 5.03
CA LYS A 11 -31.01 -1.97 3.61
C LYS A 11 -30.19 -0.71 3.31
N ASN A 12 -29.36 -0.77 2.27
CA ASN A 12 -28.44 0.29 1.81
C ASN A 12 -27.44 0.75 2.88
N GLN A 13 -26.97 -0.17 3.73
CA GLN A 13 -25.95 0.11 4.74
C GLN A 13 -24.58 -0.42 4.29
N PHE A 14 -23.62 0.50 4.08
CA PHE A 14 -22.25 0.20 3.65
C PHE A 14 -21.26 0.65 4.71
N ASP A 15 -20.89 -0.28 5.59
CA ASP A 15 -20.09 -0.05 6.79
C ASP A 15 -18.59 -0.24 6.54
N GLU A 16 -18.08 0.23 5.39
CA GLU A 16 -16.67 0.03 4.98
C GLU A 16 -15.66 0.68 5.95
N SER A 17 -16.08 1.71 6.67
CA SER A 17 -15.27 2.44 7.65
C SER A 17 -15.57 2.09 9.10
N VAL A 18 -16.56 1.22 9.34
CA VAL A 18 -16.96 0.83 10.71
C VAL A 18 -16.13 -0.36 11.15
N LEU A 19 -15.47 -0.21 12.29
CA LEU A 19 -14.64 -1.27 12.84
C LEU A 19 -15.45 -2.15 13.80
N TYR A 20 -15.82 -3.34 13.34
CA TYR A 20 -16.46 -4.34 14.19
C TYR A 20 -15.43 -5.36 14.70
N ARG A 21 -15.01 -5.23 15.97
CA ARG A 21 -14.02 -6.13 16.59
C ARG A 21 -14.68 -7.28 17.35
N LEU A 22 -14.10 -8.45 17.17
CA LEU A 22 -14.47 -9.71 17.78
C LEU A 22 -13.23 -10.36 18.38
N ASP A 23 -13.42 -11.18 19.40
CA ASP A 23 -12.37 -12.02 19.96
C ASP A 23 -12.52 -13.45 19.43
N LYS A 24 -11.44 -14.24 19.50
CA LYS A 24 -11.53 -15.67 19.21
C LYS A 24 -12.52 -16.36 20.15
N ASP A 25 -13.10 -17.46 19.68
CA ASP A 25 -14.11 -18.27 20.37
C ASP A 25 -15.45 -17.55 20.65
N GLN A 26 -15.62 -16.32 20.16
CA GLN A 26 -16.92 -15.65 20.09
C GLN A 26 -17.73 -16.15 18.90
N ILE A 27 -19.05 -15.92 18.96
CA ILE A 27 -19.96 -16.18 17.84
C ILE A 27 -20.45 -14.84 17.30
N LEU A 28 -20.15 -14.57 16.03
CA LEU A 28 -20.75 -13.46 15.29
C LEU A 28 -22.10 -13.91 14.76
N LYS A 29 -23.17 -13.25 15.19
CA LYS A 29 -24.54 -13.51 14.78
C LYS A 29 -25.06 -12.35 13.95
N PHE A 30 -25.34 -12.61 12.68
CA PHE A 30 -26.03 -11.67 11.79
C PHE A 30 -27.54 -11.78 12.00
N VAL A 31 -28.21 -10.64 12.13
CA VAL A 31 -29.67 -10.56 12.25
C VAL A 31 -30.23 -9.54 11.28
N LEU A 32 -31.44 -9.78 10.77
CA LEU A 32 -32.11 -8.84 9.87
C LEU A 32 -32.69 -7.66 10.67
N GLY A 33 -32.34 -6.44 10.26
CA GLY A 33 -32.94 -5.22 10.78
C GLY A 33 -34.33 -4.95 10.18
N PRO A 34 -35.10 -4.00 10.75
CA PRO A 34 -36.47 -3.71 10.31
C PRO A 34 -36.60 -3.35 8.83
N SER A 35 -35.56 -2.76 8.24
CA SER A 35 -35.53 -2.34 6.82
C SER A 35 -35.36 -3.49 5.83
N LEU A 36 -34.98 -4.68 6.30
CA LEU A 36 -34.82 -5.90 5.50
C LEU A 36 -35.94 -6.92 5.76
N MET A 37 -36.93 -6.61 6.59
CA MET A 37 -38.05 -7.50 6.85
C MET A 37 -38.91 -7.69 5.59
N GLY A 38 -39.23 -8.94 5.26
CA GLY A 38 -40.00 -9.29 4.06
C GLY A 38 -39.21 -9.25 2.75
N HIS A 39 -37.91 -8.93 2.80
CA HIS A 39 -37.00 -9.05 1.67
C HIS A 39 -36.31 -10.42 1.67
N ASP A 40 -36.05 -10.98 0.50
CA ASP A 40 -35.23 -12.18 0.39
C ASP A 40 -33.75 -11.80 0.41
N VAL A 41 -33.04 -12.13 1.49
CA VAL A 41 -31.68 -11.65 1.74
C VAL A 41 -30.69 -12.79 1.61
N HIS A 42 -29.71 -12.66 0.73
CA HIS A 42 -28.60 -13.60 0.62
C HIS A 42 -27.34 -12.98 1.24
N LEU A 43 -26.78 -13.62 2.26
CA LEU A 43 -25.62 -13.12 3.00
C LEU A 43 -24.36 -13.87 2.60
N PHE A 44 -23.32 -13.12 2.23
CA PHE A 44 -22.03 -13.66 1.81
C PHE A 44 -20.91 -13.19 2.73
N THR A 45 -19.93 -14.06 2.95
CA THR A 45 -18.71 -13.74 3.69
C THR A 45 -17.49 -14.38 3.04
N ASN A 46 -16.33 -13.76 3.19
CA ASN A 46 -15.04 -14.39 2.85
C ASN A 46 -14.38 -15.06 4.07
N TYR A 47 -15.07 -15.12 5.21
CA TYR A 47 -14.63 -15.94 6.33
C TYR A 47 -14.64 -17.43 5.89
N PRO A 48 -13.55 -18.18 6.10
CA PRO A 48 -13.46 -19.55 5.60
C PRO A 48 -14.57 -20.44 6.13
N ALA A 49 -14.88 -21.49 5.37
CA ALA A 49 -15.77 -22.54 5.85
C ALA A 49 -15.03 -23.36 6.91
N VAL A 50 -15.76 -23.75 7.95
CA VAL A 50 -15.32 -24.76 8.92
C VAL A 50 -15.96 -26.07 8.47
N GLU A 51 -15.15 -26.99 7.96
CA GLU A 51 -15.59 -28.30 7.48
C GLU A 51 -14.90 -29.35 8.34
N GLU A 52 -15.64 -30.30 8.92
CA GLU A 52 -15.09 -31.41 9.73
C GLU A 52 -14.11 -30.97 10.83
N GLU A 53 -14.39 -29.84 11.51
CA GLU A 53 -13.54 -29.25 12.56
C GLU A 53 -12.19 -28.68 12.08
N GLU A 54 -11.98 -28.60 10.76
CA GLU A 54 -10.86 -27.88 10.14
C GLU A 54 -11.33 -26.62 9.42
N VAL A 55 -10.67 -25.50 9.71
CA VAL A 55 -10.90 -24.24 9.00
C VAL A 55 -10.16 -24.26 7.68
N SER A 56 -10.90 -24.13 6.58
CA SER A 56 -10.30 -24.03 5.24
C SER A 56 -9.32 -22.83 5.14
N VAL A 57 -8.33 -22.94 4.25
CA VAL A 57 -7.35 -21.87 4.03
C VAL A 57 -8.06 -20.59 3.59
N PHE A 58 -7.75 -19.47 4.24
CA PHE A 58 -8.33 -18.18 3.90
C PHE A 58 -7.88 -17.70 2.52
N ASP A 59 -8.87 -17.40 1.67
CA ASP A 59 -8.70 -16.73 0.39
C ASP A 59 -9.60 -15.49 0.35
N ARG A 60 -8.98 -14.31 0.28
CA ARG A 60 -9.69 -13.02 0.28
C ARG A 60 -10.70 -12.90 -0.87
N SER A 61 -10.48 -13.59 -1.98
CA SER A 61 -11.32 -13.54 -3.18
C SER A 61 -12.47 -14.54 -3.17
N LYS A 62 -12.44 -15.54 -2.27
CA LYS A 62 -13.45 -16.58 -2.18
C LYS A 62 -14.56 -16.15 -1.22
N TRP A 63 -15.77 -16.02 -1.75
CA TRP A 63 -16.97 -15.71 -0.98
C TRP A 63 -17.87 -16.93 -0.89
N ARG A 64 -18.48 -17.15 0.28
CA ARG A 64 -19.48 -18.19 0.50
C ARG A 64 -20.74 -17.59 1.07
N GLU A 65 -21.87 -18.17 0.69
CA GLU A 65 -23.16 -17.82 1.24
C GLU A 65 -23.34 -18.47 2.62
N LEU A 66 -23.90 -17.71 3.56
CA LEU A 66 -24.29 -18.21 4.87
C LEU A 66 -25.76 -18.61 4.85
N SER A 67 -26.04 -19.80 5.38
CA SER A 67 -27.41 -20.27 5.52
C SER A 67 -28.10 -19.60 6.70
N TRP A 68 -29.27 -19.03 6.46
CA TRP A 68 -30.14 -18.51 7.51
C TRP A 68 -30.77 -19.65 8.32
N GLN A 69 -30.68 -19.53 9.63
CA GLN A 69 -31.36 -20.37 10.62
C GLN A 69 -32.61 -19.63 11.15
N VAL A 70 -33.65 -20.40 11.51
CA VAL A 70 -34.95 -19.87 11.98
C VAL A 70 -35.44 -20.72 13.16
N ASN A 71 -35.91 -20.09 14.23
CA ASN A 71 -36.48 -20.78 15.40
C ASN A 71 -37.97 -21.11 15.21
N SER A 72 -38.68 -20.36 14.38
CA SER A 72 -40.12 -20.49 14.14
C SER A 72 -40.45 -21.70 13.28
N ARG A 73 -41.54 -22.40 13.63
CA ARG A 73 -42.08 -23.51 12.82
C ARG A 73 -42.82 -23.04 11.57
N HIS A 74 -43.05 -21.73 11.42
CA HIS A 74 -43.75 -21.13 10.29
C HIS A 74 -42.75 -20.61 9.24
N LYS A 75 -42.89 -21.07 7.99
CA LYS A 75 -41.98 -20.73 6.87
C LYS A 75 -41.89 -19.25 6.51
N ASN A 76 -42.86 -18.44 6.93
CA ASN A 76 -42.97 -17.01 6.58
C ASN A 76 -42.62 -16.08 7.76
N ASP A 77 -42.02 -16.62 8.81
CA ASP A 77 -41.63 -15.82 9.98
C ASP A 77 -40.19 -15.33 9.81
N ASP A 78 -40.06 -14.07 9.41
CA ASP A 78 -38.77 -13.40 9.20
C ASP A 78 -38.23 -12.71 10.47
N LEU A 79 -38.97 -12.75 11.58
CA LEU A 79 -38.66 -12.00 12.80
C LEU A 79 -37.46 -12.57 13.57
N ASP A 80 -37.24 -13.89 13.45
CA ASP A 80 -36.19 -14.64 14.15
C ASP A 80 -35.24 -15.34 13.15
N LYS A 81 -34.84 -14.68 12.06
CA LYS A 81 -33.78 -15.21 11.18
C LYS A 81 -32.40 -14.76 11.65
N TRP A 82 -31.45 -15.70 11.69
CA TRP A 82 -30.05 -15.38 11.92
C TRP A 82 -29.10 -16.26 11.12
N ALA A 83 -27.92 -15.73 10.83
CA ALA A 83 -26.80 -16.48 10.32
C ALA A 83 -25.63 -16.30 11.28
N GLU A 84 -24.76 -17.29 11.43
CA GLU A 84 -23.68 -17.23 12.42
C GLU A 84 -22.33 -17.69 11.88
N ILE A 85 -21.29 -17.13 12.49
CA ILE A 85 -19.90 -17.50 12.26
C ILE A 85 -19.26 -17.75 13.64
N ALA A 86 -18.66 -18.93 13.81
CA ALA A 86 -17.77 -19.21 14.93
C ALA A 86 -16.37 -18.62 14.64
N CYS A 87 -15.91 -17.72 15.51
CA CYS A 87 -14.68 -16.96 15.31
C CYS A 87 -13.44 -17.74 15.79
N GLU A 88 -12.94 -18.66 14.98
CA GLU A 88 -11.80 -19.54 15.31
C GLU A 88 -10.45 -18.96 14.83
N ILE A 89 -10.46 -18.32 13.66
CA ILE A 89 -9.26 -17.71 13.07
C ILE A 89 -9.26 -16.19 13.24
N ALA A 90 -8.10 -15.65 13.61
CA ALA A 90 -7.90 -14.22 13.70
C ALA A 90 -7.60 -13.63 12.33
N GLY A 91 -8.12 -12.44 12.06
CA GLY A 91 -7.92 -11.76 10.80
C GLY A 91 -9.03 -10.76 10.48
N PRO A 92 -8.83 -9.97 9.40
CA PRO A 92 -9.87 -9.14 8.84
C PRO A 92 -10.70 -9.92 7.82
N PHE A 93 -12.03 -9.85 7.96
CA PHE A 93 -12.99 -10.52 7.09
C PHE A 93 -14.07 -9.54 6.63
N GLY A 94 -14.60 -9.79 5.45
CA GLY A 94 -15.67 -9.02 4.84
C GLY A 94 -16.98 -9.79 4.82
N TYR A 95 -18.08 -9.05 4.78
CA TYR A 95 -19.39 -9.56 4.44
C TYR A 95 -20.10 -8.58 3.50
N TYR A 96 -20.99 -9.11 2.67
CA TYR A 96 -21.96 -8.33 1.91
C TYR A 96 -23.24 -9.13 1.78
N TYR A 97 -24.34 -8.47 1.43
CA TYR A 97 -25.61 -9.15 1.20
C TYR A 97 -26.35 -8.52 0.04
N THR A 98 -27.15 -9.33 -0.64
CA THR A 98 -28.05 -8.91 -1.72
C THR A 98 -29.50 -9.09 -1.29
N CYS A 99 -30.41 -8.39 -1.96
CA CYS A 99 -31.84 -8.38 -1.64
C CYS A 99 -32.66 -8.68 -2.90
N ASP A 100 -33.74 -9.47 -2.77
CA ASP A 100 -34.76 -9.71 -3.80
C ASP A 100 -34.20 -10.19 -5.15
N ASP A 101 -33.32 -11.21 -5.14
CA ASP A 101 -32.62 -11.75 -6.32
C ASP A 101 -31.78 -10.74 -7.12
N SER A 102 -31.52 -9.55 -6.57
CA SER A 102 -30.62 -8.57 -7.18
C SER A 102 -29.17 -9.04 -7.11
N THR A 103 -28.39 -8.71 -8.13
CA THR A 103 -26.93 -8.88 -8.12
C THR A 103 -26.21 -7.72 -7.43
N GLU A 104 -26.90 -6.60 -7.19
CA GLU A 104 -26.34 -5.43 -6.52
C GLU A 104 -26.28 -5.62 -5.01
N HIS A 105 -25.21 -5.12 -4.40
CA HIS A 105 -25.04 -5.16 -2.95
C HIS A 105 -26.09 -4.27 -2.28
N CYS A 106 -26.90 -4.90 -1.43
CA CYS A 106 -27.89 -4.26 -0.57
C CYS A 106 -27.25 -3.72 0.72
N GLY A 107 -26.02 -4.14 1.01
CA GLY A 107 -25.14 -3.60 2.03
C GLY A 107 -23.86 -4.43 2.16
N SER A 108 -22.87 -3.89 2.88
CA SER A 108 -21.58 -4.54 3.09
C SER A 108 -20.87 -4.00 4.33
N GLY A 109 -19.85 -4.72 4.79
CA GLY A 109 -19.00 -4.26 5.87
C GLY A 109 -17.83 -5.22 6.14
N PHE A 110 -17.07 -4.90 7.18
CA PHE A 110 -15.95 -5.72 7.63
C PHE A 110 -16.06 -6.00 9.12
N PHE A 111 -15.53 -7.15 9.53
CA PHE A 111 -15.28 -7.47 10.93
C PHE A 111 -13.87 -7.99 11.10
N GLN A 112 -13.30 -7.74 12.27
CA GLN A 112 -11.94 -8.12 12.61
C GLN A 112 -11.97 -9.02 13.84
N ILE A 113 -11.44 -10.23 13.70
CA ILE A 113 -11.22 -11.14 14.82
C ILE A 113 -9.79 -10.93 15.32
N ALA A 114 -9.66 -10.50 16.58
CA ALA A 114 -8.39 -10.21 17.22
C ALA A 114 -7.56 -11.50 17.46
N PRO A 115 -6.23 -11.45 17.36
CA PRO A 115 -5.38 -12.60 17.70
C PRO A 115 -5.30 -12.80 19.21
N THR A 116 -5.27 -14.05 19.64
CA THR A 116 -4.95 -14.43 21.03
C THR A 116 -3.45 -14.66 21.15
N LEU A 117 -2.79 -13.89 22.00
CA LEU A 117 -1.36 -14.02 22.27
C LEU A 117 -1.14 -14.86 23.52
N HIS A 118 -0.11 -15.72 23.51
CA HIS A 118 0.22 -16.57 24.65
C HIS A 118 1.70 -16.51 24.99
N ILE A 119 2.03 -16.52 26.28
CA ILE A 119 3.38 -16.39 26.81
C ILE A 119 3.69 -17.45 27.87
N GLY A 120 4.97 -17.76 28.03
CA GLY A 120 5.47 -18.73 29.01
C GLY A 120 5.19 -20.20 28.67
N HIS A 121 5.85 -21.11 29.40
CA HIS A 121 5.61 -22.56 29.27
C HIS A 121 4.18 -22.99 29.62
N GLU A 122 3.51 -22.25 30.51
CA GLU A 122 2.12 -22.50 30.89
C GLU A 122 1.12 -22.01 29.82
N ASN A 123 1.61 -21.39 28.75
CA ASN A 123 0.81 -20.87 27.64
C ASN A 123 -0.32 -19.95 28.13
N VAL A 124 0.03 -19.01 29.00
CA VAL A 124 -0.90 -18.05 29.59
C VAL A 124 -1.28 -17.02 28.54
N GLU A 125 -2.58 -16.76 28.41
CA GLU A 125 -3.08 -15.72 27.51
C GLU A 125 -2.61 -14.33 27.97
N LEU A 126 -2.04 -13.56 27.04
CA LEU A 126 -1.67 -12.16 27.22
C LEU A 126 -2.76 -11.27 26.60
N PRO A 127 -3.57 -10.57 27.42
CA PRO A 127 -4.54 -9.63 26.89
C PRO A 127 -3.86 -8.54 26.06
N LEU A 128 -4.44 -8.17 24.91
CA LEU A 128 -3.86 -7.18 24.00
C LEU A 128 -3.68 -5.81 24.65
N ASP A 129 -4.57 -5.42 25.56
CA ASP A 129 -4.47 -4.16 26.32
C ASP A 129 -3.35 -4.18 27.38
N CYS A 130 -2.77 -5.35 27.66
CA CYS A 130 -1.67 -5.53 28.60
C CYS A 130 -0.30 -5.59 27.93
N ILE A 131 -0.20 -5.34 26.62
CA ILE A 131 1.09 -5.32 25.91
C ILE A 131 1.95 -4.16 26.40
N GLN A 132 3.15 -4.49 26.89
CA GLN A 132 4.19 -3.56 27.28
C GLN A 132 5.41 -3.85 26.39
N CYS A 133 5.57 -3.03 25.36
CA CYS A 133 6.56 -3.26 24.30
C CYS A 133 7.77 -2.33 24.43
N GLN A 134 8.97 -2.90 24.42
CA GLN A 134 10.23 -2.17 24.33
C GLN A 134 10.81 -2.28 22.91
N THR A 135 11.09 -1.15 22.26
CA THR A 135 11.76 -1.14 20.95
C THR A 135 13.28 -1.16 21.11
N MET A 136 13.92 -2.07 20.37
CA MET A 136 15.37 -2.25 20.32
C MET A 136 15.88 -2.01 18.90
N LEU A 137 16.82 -1.07 18.78
CA LEU A 137 17.55 -0.85 17.53
C LEU A 137 18.58 -1.97 17.36
N THR A 138 18.28 -2.93 16.50
CA THR A 138 19.02 -4.20 16.35
C THR A 138 20.49 -4.00 16.01
N LYS A 139 20.81 -3.01 15.17
CA LYS A 139 22.21 -2.66 14.85
C LYS A 139 23.04 -2.19 16.05
N CYS A 140 22.40 -1.80 17.15
CA CYS A 140 23.07 -1.40 18.40
C CYS A 140 23.12 -2.53 19.44
N LEU A 141 22.52 -3.69 19.17
CA LEU A 141 22.58 -4.87 20.05
C LEU A 141 23.92 -5.62 19.96
N GLY A 142 24.82 -5.24 19.05
CA GLY A 142 26.13 -5.86 18.92
C GLY A 142 26.07 -7.28 18.34
N PRO A 143 27.11 -8.10 18.58
CA PRO A 143 27.16 -9.49 18.13
C PRO A 143 26.01 -10.33 18.69
N PHE A 144 25.49 -11.28 17.90
CA PHE A 144 24.27 -12.02 18.25
C PHE A 144 24.39 -12.86 19.54
N ASP A 145 25.58 -13.35 19.89
CA ASP A 145 25.85 -14.04 21.16
C ASP A 145 25.58 -13.18 22.40
N GLU A 146 25.67 -11.86 22.27
CA GLU A 146 25.39 -10.95 23.38
C GLU A 146 23.90 -10.58 23.48
N TRP A 147 23.10 -10.86 22.45
CA TRP A 147 21.71 -10.43 22.39
C TRP A 147 20.88 -10.98 23.53
N GLU A 148 21.07 -12.24 23.93
CA GLU A 148 20.33 -12.81 25.07
C GLU A 148 20.52 -11.96 26.33
N SER A 149 21.77 -11.62 26.67
CA SER A 149 22.08 -10.83 27.86
C SER A 149 21.52 -9.41 27.78
N ARG A 150 21.56 -8.80 26.60
CA ARG A 150 21.09 -7.42 26.36
C ARG A 150 19.56 -7.33 26.33
N LEU A 151 18.89 -8.31 25.74
CA LEU A 151 17.43 -8.40 25.68
C LEU A 151 16.81 -8.82 27.01
N ARG A 152 17.55 -9.54 27.87
CA ARG A 152 17.11 -9.89 29.23
C ARG A 152 16.73 -8.65 30.05
N VAL A 153 17.34 -7.50 29.79
CA VAL A 153 16.98 -6.23 30.45
C VAL A 153 15.51 -5.90 30.27
N ALA A 154 14.90 -6.21 29.12
CA ALA A 154 13.48 -5.99 28.86
C ALA A 154 12.61 -6.81 29.83
N HIS A 155 12.94 -8.10 29.98
CA HIS A 155 12.25 -9.01 30.90
C HIS A 155 12.37 -8.55 32.36
N GLU A 156 13.59 -8.27 32.83
CA GLU A 156 13.84 -7.84 34.22
C GLU A 156 13.21 -6.47 34.53
N SER A 157 12.94 -5.65 33.51
CA SER A 157 12.24 -4.37 33.63
C SER A 157 10.71 -4.50 33.58
N GLY A 158 10.18 -5.72 33.38
CA GLY A 158 8.75 -6.01 33.35
C GLY A 158 8.06 -5.87 32.00
N TYR A 159 8.80 -5.69 30.89
CA TYR A 159 8.21 -5.72 29.55
C TYR A 159 7.85 -7.15 29.14
N ASN A 160 6.72 -7.31 28.44
CA ASN A 160 6.25 -8.60 27.93
C ASN A 160 6.32 -8.71 26.40
N MET A 161 6.86 -7.69 25.73
CA MET A 161 7.13 -7.70 24.31
C MET A 161 8.39 -6.90 23.97
N VAL A 162 9.18 -7.41 23.03
CA VAL A 162 10.30 -6.70 22.41
C VAL A 162 9.98 -6.47 20.94
N HIS A 163 10.10 -5.23 20.49
CA HIS A 163 10.08 -4.87 19.09
C HIS A 163 11.52 -4.73 18.58
N LEU A 164 11.87 -5.54 17.59
CA LEU A 164 13.15 -5.47 16.90
C LEU A 164 12.99 -4.64 15.62
N THR A 165 13.81 -3.60 15.45
CA THR A 165 13.99 -3.01 14.11
C THR A 165 14.51 -4.07 13.13
N PRO A 166 14.42 -3.87 11.81
CA PRO A 166 14.76 -4.94 10.86
C PRO A 166 16.11 -5.62 11.14
N VAL A 167 16.10 -6.95 11.09
CA VAL A 167 17.25 -7.84 11.37
C VAL A 167 17.95 -8.32 10.10
N GLN A 168 17.44 -7.90 8.95
CA GLN A 168 17.90 -8.26 7.63
C GLN A 168 19.19 -7.51 7.24
N THR A 169 19.91 -8.00 6.23
CA THR A 169 21.11 -7.35 5.70
C THR A 169 20.83 -5.90 5.28
N LEU A 170 21.62 -4.96 5.82
CA LEU A 170 21.51 -3.53 5.52
C LEU A 170 22.22 -3.16 4.22
N GLY A 171 21.74 -2.09 3.61
CA GLY A 171 22.35 -1.44 2.45
C GLY A 171 23.53 -0.53 2.80
N GLN A 172 24.06 0.13 1.77
CA GLN A 172 25.25 0.99 1.87
C GLN A 172 25.12 2.11 2.91
N SER A 173 23.90 2.62 3.15
CA SER A 173 23.67 3.69 4.14
C SER A 173 23.73 3.23 5.60
N GLU A 174 23.72 1.91 5.85
CA GLU A 174 23.58 1.30 7.19
C GLU A 174 22.34 1.78 7.98
N SER A 175 21.34 2.32 7.26
CA SER A 175 20.03 2.61 7.81
C SER A 175 19.28 1.30 8.07
N SER A 176 18.70 1.15 9.27
CA SER A 176 17.96 -0.06 9.66
C SER A 176 16.75 -0.36 8.77
N TYR A 177 16.25 0.62 8.02
CA TYR A 177 15.12 0.45 7.10
C TYR A 177 15.54 0.33 5.63
N SER A 178 16.82 0.53 5.32
CA SER A 178 17.38 0.38 3.97
C SER A 178 17.94 -1.03 3.83
N LEU A 179 17.09 -1.98 3.45
CA LEU A 179 17.42 -3.40 3.41
C LEU A 179 18.02 -3.78 2.06
N LYS A 180 19.24 -4.33 2.06
CA LYS A 180 19.89 -4.84 0.84
C LYS A 180 19.34 -6.20 0.42
N ASN A 181 19.10 -7.07 1.39
CA ASN A 181 18.59 -8.41 1.18
C ASN A 181 17.61 -8.78 2.29
N GLN A 182 16.32 -8.85 1.95
CA GLN A 182 15.22 -9.11 2.86
C GLN A 182 15.20 -10.55 3.39
N HIS A 183 15.88 -11.47 2.71
CA HIS A 183 15.89 -12.91 3.02
C HIS A 183 17.14 -13.37 3.76
N GLU A 184 18.06 -12.46 4.06
CA GLU A 184 19.33 -12.77 4.70
C GLU A 184 19.41 -12.08 6.05
N PHE A 185 19.83 -12.84 7.07
CA PHE A 185 20.07 -12.32 8.39
C PHE A 185 21.34 -11.47 8.39
N ASN A 186 21.31 -10.30 9.03
CA ASN A 186 22.35 -9.31 8.89
C ASN A 186 23.73 -9.83 9.33
N PRO A 187 24.75 -9.84 8.44
CA PRO A 187 26.10 -10.29 8.76
C PRO A 187 26.78 -9.47 9.87
N LEU A 188 26.33 -8.24 10.13
CA LEU A 188 26.85 -7.40 11.22
C LEU A 188 26.71 -8.07 12.60
N PHE A 189 25.74 -8.96 12.78
CA PHE A 189 25.56 -9.70 14.02
C PHE A 189 26.50 -10.91 14.16
N SER A 190 27.31 -11.18 13.12
CA SER A 190 28.26 -12.29 13.04
C SER A 190 29.70 -11.79 12.72
N PRO A 191 30.31 -10.93 13.55
CA PRO A 191 31.60 -10.31 13.24
C PRO A 191 32.80 -11.27 13.26
N GLY A 192 32.65 -12.49 13.80
CA GLY A 192 33.69 -13.53 13.83
C GLY A 192 33.41 -14.69 12.87
N ASP A 193 34.03 -15.83 13.17
CA ASP A 193 33.87 -17.07 12.39
C ASP A 193 32.48 -17.69 12.55
N LYS A 194 31.83 -17.47 13.70
CA LYS A 194 30.50 -17.97 13.96
C LYS A 194 29.48 -17.15 13.18
N LYS A 195 28.75 -17.81 12.28
CA LYS A 195 27.64 -17.24 11.52
C LYS A 195 26.32 -17.59 12.17
N TYR A 196 25.47 -16.57 12.29
CA TYR A 196 24.11 -16.69 12.79
C TYR A 196 23.10 -16.51 11.65
N ASN A 197 21.91 -17.07 11.83
CA ASN A 197 20.84 -16.98 10.84
C ASN A 197 19.46 -16.83 11.53
N PHE A 198 18.40 -16.85 10.74
CA PHE A 198 17.03 -16.76 11.25
C PHE A 198 16.63 -17.92 12.17
N ASP A 199 17.22 -19.11 12.04
CA ASP A 199 16.96 -20.22 12.95
C ASP A 199 17.54 -19.96 14.35
N ASP A 200 18.70 -19.30 14.43
CA ASP A 200 19.28 -18.89 15.71
C ASP A 200 18.46 -17.76 16.36
N LEU A 201 17.98 -16.80 15.56
CA LEU A 201 17.02 -15.80 16.02
C LEU A 201 15.74 -16.48 16.54
N LYS A 202 15.20 -17.45 15.80
CA LYS A 202 14.01 -18.21 16.20
C LYS A 202 14.23 -18.88 17.56
N LYS A 203 15.35 -19.59 17.76
CA LYS A 203 15.69 -20.20 19.06
C LYS A 203 15.69 -19.18 20.19
N LEU A 204 16.32 -18.01 19.99
CA LEU A 204 16.35 -16.95 20.98
C LEU A 204 14.93 -16.41 21.28
N THR A 205 14.14 -16.10 20.26
CA THR A 205 12.77 -15.60 20.45
C THR A 205 11.82 -16.63 21.08
N THR A 206 12.00 -17.92 20.78
CA THR A 206 11.27 -19.01 21.44
C THR A 206 11.65 -19.08 22.91
N LYS A 207 12.95 -19.01 23.23
CA LYS A 207 13.43 -18.93 24.62
C LYS A 207 12.85 -17.73 25.36
N MET A 208 12.86 -16.54 24.75
CA MET A 208 12.26 -15.33 25.32
C MET A 208 10.76 -15.51 25.61
N LYS A 209 10.02 -16.12 24.68
CA LYS A 209 8.59 -16.41 24.86
C LYS A 209 8.36 -17.39 26.01
N ASP A 210 9.06 -18.52 25.98
CA ASP A 210 8.75 -19.68 26.83
C ASP A 210 9.31 -19.52 28.25
N GLU A 211 10.55 -19.03 28.39
CA GLU A 211 11.22 -18.86 29.69
C GLU A 211 10.95 -17.49 30.33
N TRP A 212 10.83 -16.42 29.54
CA TRP A 212 10.75 -15.04 30.06
C TRP A 212 9.34 -14.45 29.94
N GLY A 213 8.44 -15.11 29.22
CA GLY A 213 7.11 -14.56 28.93
C GLY A 213 7.16 -13.32 28.03
N VAL A 214 8.21 -13.17 27.22
CA VAL A 214 8.44 -11.99 26.36
C VAL A 214 8.24 -12.35 24.89
N LEU A 215 7.22 -11.77 24.26
CA LEU A 215 6.99 -11.91 22.82
C LEU A 215 7.96 -11.06 22.02
N THR A 216 8.13 -11.40 20.74
CA THR A 216 8.95 -10.61 19.82
C THR A 216 8.14 -10.23 18.58
N ILE A 217 8.24 -8.97 18.17
CA ILE A 217 7.75 -8.49 16.88
C ILE A 217 8.90 -7.83 16.12
N SER A 218 8.80 -7.80 14.79
CA SER A 218 9.77 -7.15 13.92
C SER A 218 9.07 -6.25 12.94
N ASP A 219 9.70 -5.13 12.61
CA ASP A 219 9.30 -4.31 11.48
C ASP A 219 9.37 -5.10 10.16
N VAL A 220 8.45 -4.79 9.26
CA VAL A 220 8.44 -5.28 7.87
C VAL A 220 8.39 -4.08 6.92
N VAL A 221 9.37 -3.99 6.02
CA VAL A 221 9.51 -2.87 5.09
C VAL A 221 9.01 -3.29 3.71
N TYR A 222 7.80 -2.86 3.35
CA TYR A 222 7.18 -3.18 2.05
C TYR A 222 7.44 -2.13 0.97
N ASN A 223 7.62 -0.87 1.36
CA ASN A 223 7.55 0.27 0.46
C ASN A 223 8.87 0.57 -0.28
N HIS A 224 10.00 0.09 0.23
CA HIS A 224 11.31 0.34 -0.38
C HIS A 224 12.34 -0.76 -0.05
N THR A 225 13.43 -0.75 -0.80
CA THR A 225 14.63 -1.58 -0.61
C THR A 225 15.87 -0.67 -0.74
N SER A 226 17.04 -1.16 -0.35
CA SER A 226 18.29 -0.44 -0.63
C SER A 226 18.56 -0.33 -2.13
N ASP A 227 19.15 0.77 -2.56
CA ASP A 227 19.51 1.02 -3.97
C ASP A 227 20.66 0.12 -4.45
N ASP A 228 21.45 -0.44 -3.52
CA ASP A 228 22.53 -1.39 -3.78
C ASP A 228 22.11 -2.88 -3.67
N SER A 229 20.81 -3.17 -3.64
CA SER A 229 20.26 -4.52 -3.69
C SER A 229 20.60 -5.23 -5.02
N PRO A 230 21.30 -6.37 -5.04
CA PRO A 230 21.71 -7.04 -6.27
C PRO A 230 20.53 -7.43 -7.18
N TRP A 231 19.42 -7.85 -6.59
CA TRP A 231 18.22 -8.29 -7.32
C TRP A 231 17.54 -7.16 -8.11
N LEU A 232 17.78 -5.88 -7.77
CA LEU A 232 17.27 -4.76 -8.59
C LEU A 232 17.92 -4.69 -9.97
N GLY A 233 19.17 -5.19 -10.10
CA GLY A 233 19.83 -5.31 -11.40
C GLY A 233 19.22 -6.41 -12.27
N GLU A 234 18.72 -7.48 -11.63
CA GLU A 234 18.06 -8.61 -12.29
C GLU A 234 16.60 -8.27 -12.63
N HIS A 235 15.93 -7.52 -11.74
CA HIS A 235 14.51 -7.17 -11.80
C HIS A 235 14.28 -5.64 -11.72
N PRO A 236 14.76 -4.85 -12.70
CA PRO A 236 14.59 -3.40 -12.68
C PRO A 236 13.13 -2.95 -12.82
N GLU A 237 12.23 -3.81 -13.30
CA GLU A 237 10.78 -3.59 -13.37
C GLU A 237 10.10 -3.44 -12.01
N CYS A 238 10.73 -3.92 -10.94
CA CYS A 238 10.24 -3.77 -9.58
C CYS A 238 10.43 -2.36 -9.01
N ALA A 239 11.24 -1.52 -9.67
CA ALA A 239 11.41 -0.11 -9.33
C ALA A 239 10.71 0.78 -10.35
N TYR A 240 10.38 2.01 -9.95
CA TYR A 240 9.89 3.04 -10.89
C TYR A 240 11.03 3.47 -11.83
N ASN A 241 10.90 3.18 -13.12
CA ASN A 241 11.91 3.44 -14.13
C ASN A 241 11.30 4.07 -15.40
N LEU A 242 12.14 4.48 -16.35
CA LEU A 242 11.68 5.19 -17.56
C LEU A 242 10.88 4.32 -18.55
N LYS A 243 10.79 2.99 -18.32
CA LYS A 243 9.98 2.06 -19.12
C LYS A 243 8.60 1.84 -18.51
N ASN A 244 8.52 1.48 -17.22
CA ASN A 244 7.23 1.23 -16.55
C ASN A 244 6.56 2.51 -16.04
N SER A 245 7.32 3.60 -15.87
CA SER A 245 6.86 4.87 -15.29
C SER A 245 7.31 6.06 -16.16
N PRO A 246 6.89 6.12 -17.42
CA PRO A 246 7.35 7.15 -18.38
C PRO A 246 7.05 8.58 -17.93
N HIS A 247 6.02 8.79 -17.11
CA HIS A 247 5.72 10.09 -16.49
C HIS A 247 6.86 10.66 -15.64
N LEU A 248 7.82 9.84 -15.23
CA LEU A 248 9.02 10.27 -14.50
C LEU A 248 10.14 10.78 -15.41
N ARG A 249 10.04 10.68 -16.74
CA ARG A 249 11.09 11.16 -17.67
C ARG A 249 11.51 12.62 -17.44
N PRO A 250 10.58 13.60 -17.27
CA PRO A 250 10.96 14.97 -16.98
C PRO A 250 11.68 15.09 -15.62
N ALA A 251 11.17 14.42 -14.58
CA ALA A 251 11.76 14.44 -13.24
C ALA A 251 13.15 13.80 -13.21
N PHE A 252 13.33 12.68 -13.91
CA PHE A 252 14.63 12.01 -14.05
C PHE A 252 15.65 12.93 -14.72
N LEU A 253 15.29 13.58 -15.83
CA LEU A 253 16.18 14.51 -16.52
C LEU A 253 16.57 15.68 -15.61
N LEU A 254 15.59 16.27 -14.90
CA LEU A 254 15.84 17.33 -13.93
C LEU A 254 16.81 16.88 -12.84
N CYS A 255 16.62 15.70 -12.27
CA CYS A 255 17.52 15.14 -11.24
C CYS A 255 18.96 15.00 -11.75
N ARG A 256 19.15 14.52 -12.99
CA ARG A 256 20.49 14.41 -13.62
C ARG A 256 21.15 15.77 -13.81
N ILE A 257 20.38 16.78 -14.24
CA ILE A 257 20.87 18.15 -14.43
C ILE A 257 21.30 18.75 -13.10
N LEU A 258 20.47 18.65 -12.07
CA LEU A 258 20.78 19.16 -10.74
C LEU A 258 21.97 18.45 -10.11
N THR A 259 22.10 17.14 -10.31
CA THR A 259 23.26 16.36 -9.84
C THR A 259 24.55 16.86 -10.49
N GLN A 260 24.54 17.08 -11.81
CA GLN A 260 25.71 17.59 -12.53
C GLN A 260 26.05 19.02 -12.10
N PHE A 261 25.05 19.88 -11.96
CA PHE A 261 25.22 21.24 -11.46
C PHE A 261 25.82 21.25 -10.05
N GLY A 262 25.31 20.42 -9.13
CA GLY A 262 25.85 20.30 -7.78
C GLY A 262 27.32 19.86 -7.76
N ARG A 263 27.73 18.95 -8.64
CA ARG A 263 29.14 18.57 -8.80
C ARG A 263 30.02 19.73 -9.27
N GLN A 264 29.57 20.49 -10.28
CA GLN A 264 30.30 21.65 -10.79
C GLN A 264 30.44 22.75 -9.72
N VAL A 265 29.41 22.97 -8.89
CA VAL A 265 29.49 23.88 -7.75
C VAL A 265 30.52 23.39 -6.73
N ALA A 266 30.51 22.09 -6.39
CA ALA A 266 31.49 21.50 -5.47
C ALA A 266 32.94 21.59 -5.98
N GLU A 267 33.13 21.60 -7.30
CA GLU A 267 34.43 21.77 -7.97
C GLU A 267 34.85 23.25 -8.14
N ASN A 268 34.12 24.20 -7.53
CA ASN A 268 34.33 25.66 -7.65
C ASN A 268 34.25 26.21 -9.08
N PHE A 269 33.56 25.53 -10.00
CA PHE A 269 33.43 25.96 -11.39
C PHE A 269 32.79 27.36 -11.55
N TYR A 270 31.90 27.73 -10.63
CA TYR A 270 31.15 28.99 -10.64
C TYR A 270 31.70 30.04 -9.65
N GLU A 271 32.90 29.85 -9.10
CA GLU A 271 33.48 30.75 -8.10
C GLU A 271 33.60 32.19 -8.63
N ASN A 272 34.05 32.35 -9.88
CA ASN A 272 34.14 33.65 -10.58
C ASN A 272 32.80 34.36 -10.77
N ARG A 273 31.70 33.69 -10.45
CA ARG A 273 30.33 34.17 -10.60
C ARG A 273 29.62 34.30 -9.25
N GLY A 274 30.38 34.27 -8.16
CA GLY A 274 29.85 34.42 -6.80
C GLY A 274 29.21 33.16 -6.23
N LEU A 275 29.45 31.99 -6.85
CA LEU A 275 28.98 30.69 -6.34
C LEU A 275 30.16 29.76 -6.04
N PRO A 276 30.74 29.83 -4.83
CA PRO A 276 31.77 28.91 -4.38
C PRO A 276 31.18 27.56 -3.94
N ALA A 277 32.04 26.56 -3.74
CA ALA A 277 31.66 25.24 -3.22
C ALA A 277 31.06 25.30 -1.81
N LEU A 278 31.55 26.21 -0.97
CA LEU A 278 31.05 26.42 0.39
C LEU A 278 30.05 27.59 0.41
N ILE A 279 28.77 27.27 0.58
CA ILE A 279 27.68 28.24 0.59
C ILE A 279 27.44 28.71 2.02
N THR A 280 27.72 29.98 2.30
CA THR A 280 27.62 30.58 3.65
C THR A 280 26.84 31.88 3.69
N THR A 281 26.47 32.44 2.53
CA THR A 281 25.82 33.75 2.43
C THR A 281 24.60 33.70 1.52
N GLU A 282 23.68 34.65 1.70
CA GLU A 282 22.50 34.83 0.85
C GLU A 282 22.89 35.18 -0.60
N ASP A 283 24.00 35.89 -0.80
CA ASP A 283 24.50 36.22 -2.14
C ASP A 283 24.89 34.97 -2.93
N HIS A 284 25.46 33.96 -2.28
CA HIS A 284 25.75 32.67 -2.92
C HIS A 284 24.44 31.95 -3.33
N LEU A 285 23.38 32.03 -2.52
CA LEU A 285 22.06 31.47 -2.85
C LEU A 285 21.41 32.19 -4.04
N ASN A 286 21.52 33.52 -4.08
CA ASN A 286 21.04 34.32 -5.20
C ASN A 286 21.81 34.03 -6.50
N ALA A 287 23.14 33.90 -6.41
CA ALA A 287 23.98 33.48 -7.54
C ALA A 287 23.55 32.09 -8.04
N MET A 288 23.38 31.11 -7.14
CA MET A 288 22.87 29.78 -7.49
C MET A 288 21.51 29.83 -8.20
N ARG A 289 20.56 30.60 -7.65
CA ARG A 289 19.23 30.75 -8.23
C ARG A 289 19.28 31.33 -9.64
N SER A 290 20.09 32.38 -9.85
CA SER A 290 20.24 32.99 -11.18
C SER A 290 20.87 32.02 -12.17
N ILE A 291 21.96 31.35 -11.80
CA ILE A 291 22.62 30.36 -12.67
C ILE A 291 21.64 29.24 -13.07
N LEU A 292 20.91 28.68 -12.08
CA LEU A 292 19.94 27.62 -12.34
C LEU A 292 18.80 28.07 -13.27
N ARG A 293 18.18 29.21 -12.96
CA ARG A 293 17.00 29.71 -13.68
C ARG A 293 17.35 30.23 -15.07
N ASP A 294 18.44 30.97 -15.19
CA ASP A 294 18.74 31.77 -16.37
C ASP A 294 19.64 31.01 -17.38
N GLU A 295 20.40 30.01 -16.93
CA GLU A 295 21.35 29.29 -17.79
C GLU A 295 21.17 27.78 -17.82
N ILE A 296 21.01 27.14 -16.64
CA ILE A 296 21.02 25.67 -16.58
C ILE A 296 19.70 25.08 -17.06
N LEU A 297 18.56 25.55 -16.55
CA LEU A 297 17.25 24.94 -16.85
C LEU A 297 16.68 25.32 -18.23
N PRO A 298 16.79 26.56 -18.75
CA PRO A 298 16.12 26.97 -19.99
C PRO A 298 16.46 26.11 -21.23
N PRO A 299 17.72 25.71 -21.48
CA PRO A 299 18.07 24.90 -22.65
C PRO A 299 17.34 23.55 -22.72
N TYR A 300 16.92 23.00 -21.57
CA TYR A 300 16.23 21.72 -21.50
C TYR A 300 14.73 21.81 -21.77
N LYS A 301 14.15 23.02 -21.91
CA LYS A 301 12.77 23.23 -22.38
C LYS A 301 11.75 22.23 -21.81
N PHE A 302 11.65 22.15 -20.48
CA PHE A 302 10.81 21.13 -19.82
C PHE A 302 9.33 21.18 -20.19
N SER A 303 8.83 22.35 -20.60
CA SER A 303 7.46 22.50 -21.10
C SER A 303 7.17 21.62 -22.32
N GLU A 304 8.19 21.31 -23.14
CA GLU A 304 8.01 20.47 -24.33
C GLU A 304 7.51 19.06 -24.01
N PHE A 305 7.76 18.54 -22.80
CA PHE A 305 7.24 17.24 -22.38
C PHE A 305 5.72 17.19 -22.23
N PHE A 306 5.08 18.37 -22.12
CA PHE A 306 3.65 18.54 -21.90
C PHE A 306 2.94 19.19 -23.09
N GLN A 307 3.71 19.65 -24.09
CA GLN A 307 3.20 20.36 -25.26
C GLN A 307 3.04 19.41 -26.46
N LEU A 308 2.21 19.83 -27.40
CA LEU A 308 2.09 19.21 -28.72
C LEU A 308 2.90 20.00 -29.75
N ASN A 309 3.34 19.33 -30.81
CA ASN A 309 3.89 20.01 -31.98
C ASN A 309 2.73 20.56 -32.85
N VAL A 310 2.55 21.88 -32.87
CA VAL A 310 1.44 22.53 -33.59
C VAL A 310 1.50 22.25 -35.09
N ASP A 311 2.67 22.33 -35.71
CA ASP A 311 2.83 22.12 -37.16
C ASP A 311 2.53 20.68 -37.55
N ARG A 312 2.99 19.72 -36.73
CA ARG A 312 2.66 18.30 -36.90
C ARG A 312 1.15 18.08 -36.81
N ILE A 313 0.51 18.55 -35.74
CA ILE A 313 -0.94 18.37 -35.56
C ILE A 313 -1.73 19.02 -36.69
N LYS A 314 -1.34 20.21 -37.17
CA LYS A 314 -1.95 20.84 -38.35
C LYS A 314 -1.81 19.97 -39.60
N SER A 315 -0.61 19.44 -39.87
CA SER A 315 -0.35 18.59 -41.03
C SER A 315 -1.16 17.28 -41.02
N GLU A 316 -1.46 16.74 -39.83
CA GLU A 316 -2.32 15.57 -39.66
C GLU A 316 -3.81 15.91 -39.70
N PHE A 317 -4.18 17.12 -39.27
CA PHE A 317 -5.57 17.57 -39.18
C PHE A 317 -6.15 17.96 -40.55
N ILE A 318 -5.41 18.71 -41.37
CA ILE A 318 -5.89 19.23 -42.66
C ILE A 318 -6.41 18.09 -43.58
N PRO A 319 -5.68 16.99 -43.83
CA PRO A 319 -6.18 15.91 -44.67
C PRO A 319 -7.39 15.18 -44.07
N LYS A 320 -7.51 15.14 -42.74
CA LYS A 320 -8.68 14.54 -42.08
C LYS A 320 -9.91 15.42 -42.20
N LEU A 321 -9.71 16.75 -42.22
CA LEU A 321 -10.77 17.73 -42.46
C LEU A 321 -11.30 17.64 -43.89
N ASP A 322 -10.42 17.55 -44.88
CA ASP A 322 -10.79 17.47 -46.31
C ASP A 322 -11.63 16.22 -46.64
N ASN A 323 -11.41 15.13 -45.90
CA ASN A 323 -12.13 13.85 -46.08
C ASN A 323 -13.28 13.66 -45.08
N TYR A 324 -13.59 14.68 -44.27
CA TYR A 324 -14.64 14.58 -43.26
C TYR A 324 -16.01 14.77 -43.91
N HIS A 325 -16.78 13.68 -43.96
CA HIS A 325 -18.19 13.73 -44.35
C HIS A 325 -19.05 13.50 -43.11
N ASP A 326 -19.82 14.52 -42.74
CA ASP A 326 -20.68 14.52 -41.55
C ASP A 326 -21.79 13.46 -41.72
N GLN A 327 -21.63 12.29 -41.11
CA GLN A 327 -22.58 11.17 -41.27
C GLN A 327 -23.65 11.10 -40.17
N ASN A 328 -23.68 12.00 -39.19
CA ASN A 328 -24.77 12.03 -38.21
C ASN A 328 -25.05 13.44 -37.70
N SER A 329 -26.10 14.05 -38.26
CA SER A 329 -26.71 15.28 -37.77
C SER A 329 -27.59 15.03 -36.52
N ASP A 330 -27.06 14.35 -35.51
CA ASP A 330 -27.73 14.30 -34.21
C ASP A 330 -27.34 15.53 -33.37
N GLN A 331 -28.18 16.55 -33.52
CA GLN A 331 -28.27 17.69 -32.61
C GLN A 331 -28.74 17.19 -31.24
N SER A 332 -27.81 16.94 -30.32
CA SER A 332 -28.14 17.02 -28.89
C SER A 332 -26.91 17.37 -28.06
N SER A 333 -26.86 18.64 -27.64
CA SER A 333 -26.36 19.08 -26.34
C SER A 333 -25.12 18.37 -25.75
N ALA A 334 -24.02 18.26 -26.49
CA ALA A 334 -22.71 18.09 -25.87
C ALA A 334 -22.25 19.47 -25.40
N GLY A 335 -22.56 19.83 -24.16
CA GLY A 335 -22.10 21.07 -23.54
C GLY A 335 -20.62 21.33 -23.88
N MET A 336 -20.35 22.51 -24.43
CA MET A 336 -19.08 23.11 -24.84
C MET A 336 -17.83 22.39 -24.30
N LYS A 337 -17.48 21.22 -24.85
CA LYS A 337 -16.26 20.51 -24.47
C LYS A 337 -15.09 21.25 -25.11
N SER A 338 -14.27 21.90 -24.29
CA SER A 338 -13.04 22.52 -24.73
C SER A 338 -12.09 21.46 -25.28
N LEU A 339 -11.40 21.78 -26.38
CA LEU A 339 -10.34 20.93 -26.89
C LEU A 339 -9.17 20.94 -25.90
N GLU A 340 -8.87 19.79 -25.31
CA GLU A 340 -7.78 19.63 -24.34
C GLU A 340 -6.56 18.94 -24.95
N ILE A 341 -5.38 19.26 -24.42
CA ILE A 341 -4.15 18.56 -24.77
C ILE A 341 -4.15 17.20 -24.08
N LEU A 342 -4.12 16.14 -24.86
CA LEU A 342 -3.94 14.77 -24.41
C LEU A 342 -2.44 14.51 -24.23
N GLN A 343 -2.03 14.32 -22.98
CA GLN A 343 -0.64 14.06 -22.61
C GLN A 343 -0.11 12.78 -23.29
N ASP A 344 1.10 12.85 -23.88
CA ASP A 344 1.79 11.65 -24.37
C ASP A 344 2.03 10.68 -23.21
N LYS A 345 1.52 9.45 -23.33
CA LYS A 345 1.72 8.40 -22.32
C LYS A 345 3.20 8.12 -22.07
N GLU A 346 4.02 8.33 -23.09
CA GLU A 346 5.46 8.18 -23.05
C GLU A 346 6.19 9.46 -22.61
N PHE A 347 5.52 10.59 -22.38
CA PHE A 347 6.16 11.86 -21.99
C PHE A 347 7.38 12.18 -22.88
N ARG A 348 7.22 12.08 -24.19
CA ARG A 348 8.20 12.53 -25.18
C ARG A 348 7.95 14.01 -25.50
N ARG A 349 9.02 14.70 -25.92
CA ARG A 349 8.96 16.11 -26.27
C ARG A 349 8.05 16.35 -27.47
N LEU A 350 7.20 17.37 -27.34
CA LEU A 350 6.25 17.84 -28.34
C LEU A 350 5.33 16.74 -28.88
N ASN A 351 5.14 15.67 -28.11
CA ASN A 351 4.46 14.46 -28.58
C ASN A 351 3.03 14.33 -28.07
N SER A 352 2.59 15.20 -27.15
CA SER A 352 1.17 15.28 -26.77
C SER A 352 0.31 15.51 -28.01
N THR A 353 -0.96 15.12 -27.91
CA THR A 353 -1.90 15.15 -29.04
C THR A 353 -3.22 15.79 -28.60
N ILE A 354 -4.20 15.81 -29.49
CA ILE A 354 -5.58 16.20 -29.23
C ILE A 354 -6.52 15.07 -29.66
N ASP A 355 -7.77 15.12 -29.21
CA ASP A 355 -8.84 14.30 -29.77
C ASP A 355 -9.19 14.84 -31.17
N PHE A 356 -8.74 14.12 -32.20
CA PHE A 356 -8.99 14.51 -33.59
C PHE A 356 -10.47 14.44 -33.96
N ASP A 357 -11.25 13.52 -33.40
CA ASP A 357 -12.68 13.38 -33.72
C ASP A 357 -13.50 14.50 -33.06
N LEU A 358 -13.12 14.92 -31.86
CA LEU A 358 -13.66 16.13 -31.24
C LEU A 358 -13.24 17.38 -32.01
N ALA A 359 -11.97 17.49 -32.42
CA ALA A 359 -11.47 18.62 -33.19
C ALA A 359 -12.21 18.75 -34.54
N LEU A 360 -12.43 17.66 -35.26
CA LEU A 360 -13.20 17.66 -36.51
C LEU A 360 -14.64 18.09 -36.28
N ARG A 361 -15.33 17.57 -35.25
CA ARG A 361 -16.70 18.00 -34.94
C ARG A 361 -16.82 19.47 -34.56
N LEU A 362 -15.81 20.03 -33.90
CA LEU A 362 -15.79 21.44 -33.49
C LEU A 362 -15.48 22.37 -34.67
N PHE A 363 -14.50 22.02 -35.51
CA PHE A 363 -13.95 22.92 -36.52
C PHE A 363 -14.41 22.63 -37.96
N ALA A 364 -15.03 21.48 -38.26
CA ALA A 364 -15.57 21.19 -39.60
C ALA A 364 -16.86 21.96 -39.92
N ARG A 365 -17.51 22.59 -38.94
CA ARG A 365 -18.77 23.34 -39.12
C ARG A 365 -18.58 24.79 -39.57
N GLU A 366 -17.35 25.31 -39.54
CA GLU A 366 -17.06 26.73 -39.87
C GLU A 366 -16.35 26.94 -41.22
N GLY A 367 -16.32 25.91 -42.08
CA GLY A 367 -15.72 25.96 -43.43
C GLY A 367 -16.69 26.34 -44.54
#